data_AF-A0A292YIK3-F1
#
_entry.id   AF-A0A292YIK3-F1
#
_cell.length_a   1.000
_cell.length_b   1.000
_cell.length_c   1.000
_cell.angle_alpha   90.00
_cell.angle_beta   90.00
_cell.angle_gamma   90.00
#
_symmetry.space_group_name_H-M   'P 1'
#
loop_
_entity.id
_entity.type
_entity.pdbx_description
1 polymer ?
#
loop_
_entity_poly.entity_id
_entity_poly.type
_entity_poly.pdbx_seq_one_letter_code
_entity_poly.pdbx_strand_id
1 'polypeptide(L)'
;MEMPYGGQIYGPGSPLARQVLAVVRPLVRYFPYEIQVEGATVPHAILEIAAISYLMGRFGLPFAQARRIVESWEVNEMFPGAARISQGEEHA
;
A
#
# COMPACT_ATOMS: atom_id res chain seq x y z
N MET A 1 -3.25 19.47 29.56
CA MET A 1 -3.66 18.05 29.43
C MET A 1 -2.92 17.50 28.22
N GLU A 2 -1.73 16.93 28.45
CA GLU A 2 -0.92 16.28 27.40
C GLU A 2 -1.48 14.88 27.13
N MET A 3 -1.66 14.52 25.86
CA MET A 3 -2.15 13.20 25.45
C MET A 3 -0.97 12.20 25.46
N PRO A 4 -0.89 11.21 26.36
CA PRO A 4 0.38 10.52 26.64
C PRO A 4 0.77 9.38 25.68
N TYR A 5 0.05 9.13 24.58
CA TYR A 5 0.15 7.83 23.88
C TYR A 5 0.23 7.87 22.34
N GLY A 6 0.62 8.99 21.72
CA GLY A 6 0.69 9.09 20.25
C GLY A 6 1.99 8.60 19.61
N GLY A 7 3.15 8.86 20.24
CA GLY A 7 4.45 8.75 19.57
C GLY A 7 5.05 7.34 19.47
N GLN A 8 4.68 6.42 20.37
CA GLN A 8 5.29 5.09 20.45
C GLN A 8 4.60 4.03 19.58
N ILE A 9 3.32 4.23 19.23
CA ILE A 9 2.55 3.25 18.44
C ILE A 9 2.74 3.49 16.93
N TYR A 10 2.86 4.74 16.50
CA TYR A 10 2.95 5.11 15.07
C TYR A 10 4.36 5.53 14.60
N GLY A 11 5.37 5.50 15.48
CA GLY A 11 6.75 5.81 15.09
C GLY A 11 7.40 4.71 14.24
N PRO A 12 8.39 5.04 13.39
CA PRO A 12 9.03 4.09 12.45
C PRO A 12 9.73 2.89 13.14
N GLY A 13 10.00 3.00 14.45
CA GLY A 13 10.57 1.92 15.27
C GLY A 13 9.55 1.15 16.11
N SER A 14 8.24 1.40 15.97
CA SER A 14 7.23 0.70 16.77
C SER A 14 7.14 -0.78 16.39
N PRO A 15 6.69 -1.67 17.30
CA PRO A 15 6.42 -3.07 16.96
C PRO A 15 5.49 -3.22 15.75
N LEU A 16 4.48 -2.35 15.64
CA LEU A 16 3.55 -2.33 14.52
C LEU A 16 4.24 -1.92 13.21
N ALA A 17 5.04 -0.85 13.22
CA ALA A 17 5.78 -0.43 12.02
C ALA A 17 6.73 -1.53 11.55
N ARG A 18 7.45 -2.19 12.47
CA ARG A 18 8.33 -3.32 12.14
C ARG A 18 7.57 -4.50 11.55
N GLN A 19 6.41 -4.84 12.13
CA GLN A 19 5.57 -5.91 11.63
C GLN A 19 5.06 -5.64 10.21
N VAL A 20 4.49 -4.45 9.98
CA VAL A 20 4.00 -4.05 8.66
C VAL A 20 5.14 -4.07 7.64
N LEU A 21 6.28 -3.43 7.95
CA LEU A 21 7.45 -3.39 7.07
C LEU A 21 8.02 -4.78 6.78
N ALA A 22 8.03 -5.71 7.74
CA ALA A 22 8.49 -7.08 7.51
C ALA A 22 7.59 -7.82 6.51
N VAL A 23 6.28 -7.60 6.58
CA VAL A 23 5.30 -8.23 5.70
C VAL A 23 5.29 -7.63 4.29
N VAL A 24 5.42 -6.31 4.14
CA VAL A 24 5.36 -5.67 2.82
C VAL A 24 6.70 -5.65 2.09
N ARG A 25 7.82 -5.88 2.77
CA ARG A 25 9.16 -5.89 2.15
C ARG A 25 9.30 -6.92 1.00
N PRO A 26 8.77 -8.15 1.09
CA PRO A 26 8.73 -9.07 -0.04
C PRO A 26 7.95 -8.54 -1.25
N LEU A 27 6.79 -7.88 -1.03
CA LEU A 27 5.99 -7.27 -2.11
C LEU A 27 6.79 -6.20 -2.86
N VAL A 28 7.44 -5.29 -2.13
CA VAL A 28 8.30 -4.24 -2.70
C VAL A 28 9.41 -4.83 -3.59
N ARG A 29 9.94 -6.00 -3.22
CA ARG A 29 10.99 -6.68 -3.98
C ARG A 29 10.48 -7.50 -5.16
N TYR A 30 9.26 -8.02 -5.07
CA TYR A 30 8.65 -8.85 -6.09
C TYR A 30 8.06 -8.02 -7.22
N PHE A 31 7.53 -6.84 -6.92
CA PHE A 31 6.86 -6.01 -7.90
C PHE A 31 7.64 -5.68 -9.20
N PRO A 32 8.97 -5.44 -9.18
CA PRO A 32 9.74 -5.31 -10.43
C PRO A 32 9.61 -6.50 -11.39
N TYR A 33 9.38 -7.71 -10.86
CA TYR A 33 9.10 -8.90 -11.66
C TYR A 33 7.69 -8.85 -12.27
N GLU A 34 6.66 -8.47 -11.51
CA GLU A 34 5.29 -8.32 -12.02
C GLU A 34 5.18 -7.24 -13.12
N ILE A 35 5.94 -6.15 -13.02
CA ILE A 35 6.03 -5.15 -14.11
C ILE A 35 6.54 -5.80 -15.40
N GLN A 36 7.60 -6.60 -15.28
CA GLN A 36 8.26 -7.22 -16.43
C GLN A 36 7.46 -8.37 -17.05
N VAL A 37 6.71 -9.11 -16.23
CA VAL A 37 6.05 -10.36 -16.63
C VAL A 37 4.56 -10.19 -16.88
N GLU A 38 3.89 -9.33 -16.09
CA GLU A 38 2.42 -9.20 -16.08
C GLU A 38 1.95 -7.84 -16.59
N GLY A 39 2.87 -6.93 -16.91
CA GLY A 39 2.55 -5.61 -17.47
C GLY A 39 1.99 -4.61 -16.45
N ALA A 40 2.14 -4.90 -15.15
CA ALA A 40 1.78 -3.97 -14.09
C ALA A 40 2.59 -2.67 -14.20
N THR A 41 2.00 -1.53 -13.82
CA THR A 41 2.69 -0.23 -13.86
C THR A 41 3.26 0.13 -12.49
N VAL A 42 4.41 0.83 -12.46
CA VAL A 42 5.03 1.32 -11.20
C VAL A 42 4.02 2.00 -10.25
N PRO A 43 3.15 2.91 -10.73
CA PRO A 43 2.15 3.54 -9.89
C PRO A 43 1.13 2.56 -9.30
N HIS A 44 0.72 1.54 -10.05
CA HIS A 44 -0.28 0.56 -9.61
C HIS A 44 0.19 -0.17 -8.34
N ALA A 45 1.37 -0.80 -8.34
CA ALA A 45 1.77 -1.55 -7.14
C ALA A 45 2.27 -0.69 -6.00
N ILE A 46 2.77 0.52 -6.26
CA ILE A 46 3.00 1.47 -5.16
C ILE A 46 1.67 1.73 -4.45
N LEU A 47 0.58 1.91 -5.20
CA LEU A 47 -0.75 2.11 -4.64
C LEU A 47 -1.21 0.89 -3.84
N GLU A 48 -1.04 -0.31 -4.39
CA GLU A 48 -1.41 -1.57 -3.74
C GLU A 48 -0.65 -1.76 -2.41
N ILE A 49 0.68 -1.59 -2.44
CA ILE A 49 1.54 -1.69 -1.24
C ILE A 49 1.14 -0.64 -0.20
N ALA A 50 0.85 0.59 -0.61
CA ALA A 50 0.42 1.66 0.28
C ALA A 50 -0.93 1.35 0.93
N ALA A 51 -1.90 0.85 0.14
CA ALA A 51 -3.23 0.48 0.61
C ALA A 51 -3.19 -0.68 1.62
N ILE A 52 -2.44 -1.75 1.31
CA ILE A 52 -2.23 -2.88 2.21
C ILE A 52 -1.58 -2.40 3.51
N SER A 53 -0.53 -1.57 3.41
CA SER A 53 0.17 -1.02 4.59
C SER A 53 -0.76 -0.18 5.47
N TYR A 54 -1.63 0.63 4.85
CA TYR A 54 -2.64 1.41 5.56
C TYR A 54 -3.64 0.51 6.30
N LEU A 55 -4.18 -0.53 5.64
CA LEU A 55 -5.14 -1.43 6.26
C LEU A 55 -4.55 -2.23 7.44
N MET A 56 -3.32 -2.72 7.27
CA MET A 56 -2.61 -3.40 8.34
C MET A 56 -2.29 -2.45 9.52
N GLY A 57 -1.78 -1.26 9.24
CA GLY A 57 -1.36 -0.30 10.27
C GLY A 57 -2.51 0.42 10.97
N ARG A 58 -3.58 0.75 10.24
CA ARG A 58 -4.71 1.52 10.78
C ARG A 58 -5.75 0.64 11.47
N PHE A 59 -6.03 -0.53 10.89
CA PHE A 59 -7.11 -1.40 11.35
C PHE A 59 -6.61 -2.74 11.92
N GLY A 60 -5.30 -3.02 11.88
CA GLY A 60 -4.73 -4.26 12.42
C GLY A 60 -5.10 -5.50 11.60
N LEU A 61 -5.48 -5.35 10.33
CA LEU A 61 -5.89 -6.48 9.51
C LEU A 61 -4.69 -7.41 9.22
N PRO A 62 -4.87 -8.73 9.23
CA PRO A 62 -3.87 -9.67 8.72
C PRO A 62 -3.57 -9.42 7.24
N PHE A 63 -2.33 -9.67 6.82
CA PHE A 63 -1.87 -9.43 5.44
C PHE A 63 -2.81 -10.00 4.37
N ALA A 64 -3.15 -11.28 4.46
CA ALA A 64 -4.00 -11.95 3.47
C ALA A 64 -5.39 -11.31 3.36
N GLN A 65 -5.92 -10.78 4.47
CA GLN A 65 -7.21 -10.08 4.46
C GLN A 65 -7.07 -8.68 3.86
N ALA A 66 -6.02 -7.94 4.23
CA ALA A 66 -5.74 -6.62 3.67
C ALA A 66 -5.53 -6.69 2.15
N ARG A 67 -4.72 -7.65 1.67
CA ARG A 67 -4.49 -7.90 0.25
C ARG A 67 -5.79 -8.18 -0.51
N ARG A 68 -6.61 -9.12 -0.04
CA ARG A 68 -7.92 -9.42 -0.69
C ARG A 68 -8.87 -8.23 -0.75
N ILE A 69 -8.84 -7.36 0.26
CA ILE A 69 -9.63 -6.13 0.24
C ILE A 69 -9.11 -5.19 -0.85
N VAL A 70 -7.80 -5.01 -0.95
CA VAL A 70 -7.20 -4.14 -1.97
C VAL A 70 -7.42 -4.68 -3.39
N GLU A 71 -7.22 -5.97 -3.61
CA GLU A 71 -7.55 -6.65 -4.88
C GLU A 71 -9.03 -6.44 -5.28
N SER A 72 -9.94 -6.39 -4.29
CA SER A 72 -11.36 -6.15 -4.56
C SER A 72 -11.71 -4.71 -4.97
N TRP A 73 -10.78 -3.76 -4.80
CA TRP A 73 -10.96 -2.38 -5.27
C TRP A 73 -10.70 -2.25 -6.76
N GLU A 74 -9.96 -3.19 -7.34
CA GLU A 74 -9.57 -3.16 -8.73
C GLU A 74 -10.69 -3.65 -9.64
N VAL A 75 -10.77 -3.04 -10.83
CA VAL A 75 -11.63 -3.50 -11.92
C VAL A 75 -10.74 -3.65 -13.15
N ASN A 76 -10.60 -4.88 -13.65
CA ASN A 76 -9.66 -5.22 -14.72
C ASN A 76 -8.21 -4.80 -14.39
N GLU A 77 -7.70 -5.15 -13.21
CA GLU A 77 -6.32 -4.85 -12.75
C GLU A 77 -6.01 -3.33 -12.66
N MET A 78 -7.04 -2.51 -12.50
CA MET A 78 -6.90 -1.05 -12.39
C MET A 78 -7.63 -0.50 -11.17
N PHE A 79 -6.92 0.31 -10.39
CA PHE A 79 -7.53 1.08 -9.30
C PHE A 79 -8.45 2.19 -9.82
N PRO A 80 -9.61 2.40 -9.19
CA PRO A 80 -10.50 3.51 -9.50
C PRO A 80 -9.76 4.85 -9.37
N GLY A 81 -9.82 5.68 -10.42
CA GLY A 81 -9.19 7.00 -10.44
C GLY A 81 -7.71 7.02 -10.88
N ALA A 82 -7.06 5.88 -11.10
CA ALA A 82 -5.70 5.83 -11.64
C ALA A 82 -5.56 6.51 -13.01
N ALA A 83 -6.61 6.44 -13.85
CA ALA A 83 -6.65 7.11 -15.16
C ALA A 83 -6.68 8.65 -15.10
N ARG A 84 -7.03 9.27 -13.96
CA ARG A 84 -7.03 10.74 -13.81
C ARG A 84 -5.66 11.30 -13.49
N ILE A 85 -4.76 10.51 -12.92
CA ILE A 85 -3.43 10.98 -12.51
C ILE A 85 -2.51 11.12 -13.74
N SER A 86 -2.69 10.26 -14.75
CA SER A 86 -1.94 10.33 -16.01
C SER A 86 -2.42 11.43 -16.99
N GLN A 87 -3.59 12.04 -16.76
CA GLN A 87 -4.13 13.11 -17.62
C GLN A 87 -4.12 14.50 -16.96
N GLY A 88 -3.59 14.62 -15.75
CA GLY A 88 -3.60 15.86 -14.96
C GLY A 88 -2.33 16.72 -15.04
N GLU A 89 -1.27 16.26 -15.70
CA GLU A 89 0.04 16.95 -15.72
C GLU A 89 0.37 17.70 -17.04
N GLU A 90 -0.51 17.70 -18.04
CA GLU A 90 -0.26 18.44 -19.30
C GLU A 90 -0.79 19.89 -19.33
N HIS A 91 -1.47 20.37 -18.28
CA HIS A 91 -2.05 21.72 -18.27
C HIS A 91 -1.91 22.47 -16.94
N ALA A 92 -0.67 22.63 -16.45
CA ALA A 92 -0.33 23.62 -15.43
C ALA A 92 0.86 24.47 -15.87
#